data_AF-A0A015MX23-F1
#
_entry.id   AF-A0A015MX23-F1
#
_cell.length_a   1.000
_cell.length_b   1.000
_cell.length_c   1.000
_cell.angle_alpha   90.00
_cell.angle_beta   90.00
_cell.angle_gamma   90.00
#
_symmetry.space_group_name_H-M   'P 1'
#
loop_
_entity.id
_entity.type
_entity.pdbx_description
1 polymer ?
#
loop_
_entity_poly.entity_id
_entity_poly.type
_entity_poly.pdbx_seq_one_letter_code
_entity_poly.pdbx_strand_id
1 'polypeptide(L)' 'MLPSFSKRSGAPLTDNEKLMIINAHNYLSKVNFPEESHPKSTLRKRVAEALGVAESTVGCVVADWNKRNDGTFTKVACRN' A
#
# COMPACT_ATOMS: atom_id res chain seq x y z
N MET A 1 -12.58 19.23 3.67
CA MET A 1 -13.09 18.10 4.48
C MET A 1 -12.26 16.88 4.08
N LEU A 2 -11.22 16.55 4.85
CA LEU A 2 -10.39 15.37 4.58
C LEU A 2 -11.28 14.13 4.75
N PRO A 3 -11.17 13.10 3.89
CA PRO A 3 -11.90 11.86 4.12
C PRO A 3 -11.48 11.34 5.49
N SER A 4 -12.45 11.21 6.39
CA SER A 4 -12.26 10.59 7.69
C SER A 4 -11.81 9.16 7.42
N PHE A 5 -10.52 8.88 7.59
CA PHE A 5 -9.98 7.53 7.59
C PHE A 5 -10.74 6.76 8.66
N SER A 6 -11.71 5.96 8.23
CA SER A 6 -12.46 5.07 9.11
C SER A 6 -11.43 4.26 9.91
N LYS A 7 -11.50 4.30 11.24
CA LYS A 7 -10.66 3.49 12.14
C LYS A 7 -10.83 2.03 11.72
N ARG A 8 -9.96 1.54 10.83
CA ARG A 8 -9.90 0.13 10.46
C ARG A 8 -9.26 -0.60 11.63
N SER A 9 -9.91 -1.70 12.01
CA SER A 9 -9.52 -2.59 13.10
C SER A 9 -8.01 -2.80 13.17
N GLY A 10 -7.41 -2.78 14.36
CA GLY A 10 -5.99 -3.11 14.58
C GLY A 10 -5.62 -4.57 14.27
N ALA A 11 -6.47 -5.28 13.52
CA ALA A 11 -6.23 -6.60 13.01
C ALA A 11 -5.07 -6.59 11.99
N PRO A 12 -4.21 -7.62 12.00
CA PRO A 12 -3.20 -7.81 10.97
C PRO A 12 -3.84 -7.97 9.58
N LEU A 13 -3.13 -7.52 8.55
CA LEU A 13 -3.50 -7.84 7.17
C LEU A 13 -3.39 -9.34 6.90
N THR A 14 -4.38 -9.87 6.19
CA THR A 14 -4.32 -11.17 5.52
C THR A 14 -3.31 -11.13 4.38
N ASP A 15 -2.81 -12.30 3.98
CA ASP A 15 -1.85 -12.37 2.87
C ASP A 15 -2.47 -11.93 1.53
N ASN A 16 -3.77 -12.15 1.34
CA ASN A 16 -4.49 -11.63 0.18
C ASN A 16 -4.52 -10.10 0.14
N GLU A 17 -4.78 -9.43 1.26
CA GLU A 17 -4.74 -7.97 1.33
C GLU A 17 -3.32 -7.44 1.06
N LYS A 18 -2.29 -8.12 1.57
CA LYS A 18 -0.89 -7.77 1.27
C LYS A 18 -0.58 -7.95 -0.22
N LEU A 19 -1.03 -9.03 -0.85
CA LEU A 19 -0.88 -9.23 -2.30
C LEU A 19 -1.59 -8.15 -3.11
N MET A 20 -2.79 -7.73 -2.70
CA MET A 20 -3.49 -6.61 -3.36
C MET A 20 -2.66 -5.33 -3.31
N ILE A 21 -2.03 -5.03 -2.18
CA ILE A 21 -1.12 -3.88 -2.03
C ILE A 21 0.08 -4.00 -2.98
N ILE A 22 0.72 -5.17 -3.06
CA ILE A 22 1.86 -5.39 -3.97
C ILE A 22 1.44 -5.27 -5.44
N ASN A 23 0.30 -5.84 -5.81
CA ASN A 23 -0.21 -5.77 -7.19
C ASN A 23 -0.54 -4.32 -7.58
N ALA A 24 -1.21 -3.56 -6.71
CA ALA A 24 -1.49 -2.15 -6.93
C ALA A 24 -0.20 -1.34 -7.04
N HIS A 25 0.78 -1.60 -6.17
CA HIS A 25 2.08 -0.94 -6.21
C HIS A 25 2.83 -1.21 -7.53
N ASN A 26 2.86 -2.47 -7.98
CA ASN A 26 3.50 -2.88 -9.24
C ASN A 26 2.78 -2.36 -10.49
N TYR A 27 1.47 -2.20 -10.43
CA TYR A 27 0.70 -1.59 -11.50
C TYR A 27 0.99 -0.09 -11.57
N LEU A 28 0.81 0.64 -10.47
CA LEU A 28 0.97 2.09 -10.42
C LEU A 28 2.43 2.54 -10.60
N SER A 29 3.43 1.68 -10.35
CA SER A 29 4.84 1.98 -10.65
C SER A 29 5.13 2.06 -12.14
N LYS A 30 4.30 1.43 -12.98
CA LYS A 30 4.44 1.42 -14.45
C LYS A 30 3.55 2.45 -15.13
N VAL A 31 2.61 3.05 -14.40
CA VAL A 31 1.71 4.06 -14.94
C VAL A 31 2.45 5.39 -15.03
N ASN A 32 2.57 5.92 -16.25
CA ASN A 32 3.02 7.28 -16.46
C ASN A 32 1.86 8.23 -16.17
N PHE A 33 1.95 8.95 -15.06
CA PHE A 33 0.92 9.92 -14.70
C PHE A 33 1.20 11.26 -15.39
N PRO A 34 0.18 11.91 -15.97
CA PRO A 34 0.35 13.24 -16.54
C PRO A 34 0.83 14.22 -15.47
N GLU A 35 1.82 15.06 -15.80
CA GLU A 35 2.47 16.02 -14.88
C GLU A 35 1.48 16.97 -14.17
N GLU A 36 0.32 17.22 -14.78
CA GLU A 36 -0.72 18.10 -14.23
C GLU A 36 -1.62 17.42 -13.16
N SER A 37 -1.56 16.09 -13.02
CA SER A 37 -2.38 15.33 -12.06
C SER A 37 -1.69 15.21 -10.70
N HIS A 38 -1.88 16.25 -9.90
CA HIS A 38 -1.50 16.39 -8.48
C HIS A 38 0.00 16.53 -8.19
N PRO A 39 0.43 17.57 -7.45
CA PRO A 39 1.84 17.77 -7.11
C PRO A 39 2.37 16.58 -6.31
N LYS A 40 3.43 15.94 -6.83
CA LYS A 40 4.38 15.06 -6.14
C LYS A 40 3.76 14.02 -5.17
N SER A 41 2.62 13.41 -5.50
CA SER A 41 2.16 12.26 -4.71
C SER A 41 3.07 11.06 -4.96
N THR A 42 3.69 10.56 -3.88
CA THR A 42 4.56 9.38 -3.91
C THR A 42 3.76 8.16 -4.41
N LEU A 43 4.45 7.18 -4.98
CA LEU A 43 3.81 5.91 -5.37
C LEU A 43 3.04 5.28 -4.20
N ARG A 44 3.60 5.31 -2.99
CA ARG A 44 2.95 4.78 -1.77
C ARG A 44 1.66 5.50 -1.45
N LYS A 45 1.65 6.83 -1.54
CA LYS A 45 0.44 7.64 -1.31
C LYS A 45 -0.66 7.32 -2.32
N ARG A 46 -0.31 7.15 -3.60
CA ARG A 46 -1.28 6.77 -4.65
C ARG A 46 -1.88 5.38 -4.40
N VAL A 47 -1.06 4.40 -4.00
CA VAL A 47 -1.56 3.06 -3.63
C VAL A 47 -2.47 3.13 -2.42
N ALA A 48 -2.10 3.90 -1.40
CA ALA A 48 -2.89 4.11 -0.19
C ALA A 48 -4.26 4.72 -0.49
N GLU A 49 -4.30 5.75 -1.34
CA GLU A 49 -5.54 6.38 -1.81
C GLU A 49 -6.39 5.39 -2.63
N ALA A 50 -5.79 4.63 -3.55
CA ALA A 50 -6.50 3.66 -4.39
C ALA A 50 -7.15 2.52 -3.59
N LEU A 51 -6.50 2.06 -2.52
CA LEU A 51 -6.98 0.93 -1.70
C LEU A 51 -7.68 1.37 -0.40
N GLY A 52 -7.69 2.67 -0.10
CA GLY A 52 -8.26 3.23 1.13
C GLY A 52 -7.53 2.76 2.40
N VAL A 53 -6.21 2.56 2.34
CA VAL A 53 -5.37 2.13 3.48
C VAL A 53 -4.41 3.24 3.90
N ALA A 54 -3.76 3.13 5.05
CA ALA A 54 -2.74 4.10 5.47
C ALA A 54 -1.46 3.97 4.61
N GLU A 55 -0.80 5.09 4.30
CA GLU A 55 0.47 5.08 3.56
C GLU A 55 1.56 4.28 4.29
N SER A 56 1.57 4.34 5.63
CA SER A 56 2.46 3.52 6.48
C SER A 56 2.25 2.02 6.28
N THR A 57 1.02 1.60 6.06
CA THR A 57 0.66 0.20 5.80
C THR A 57 1.23 -0.27 4.48
N VAL A 58 1.10 0.54 3.42
CA VAL A 58 1.73 0.26 2.12
C VAL A 58 3.24 0.17 2.26
N GLY A 59 3.86 1.15 2.95
CA GLY A 59 5.30 1.16 3.19
C GLY A 59 5.79 -0.09 3.92
N CYS A 60 5.04 -0.55 4.91
CA CYS A 60 5.36 -1.78 5.63
C CYS A 60 5.29 -3.02 4.74
N VAL A 61 4.20 -3.20 3.98
CA VAL A 61 4.00 -4.39 3.14
C VAL A 61 5.07 -4.48 2.05
N VAL A 62 5.39 -3.36 1.41
CA VAL A 62 6.44 -3.29 0.40
C VAL A 62 7.83 -3.58 1.00
N ALA A 63 8.10 -3.08 2.21
CA ALA A 63 9.37 -3.36 2.89
C ALA A 63 9.49 -4.84 3.31
N ASP A 64 8.41 -5.46 3.76
CA ASP A 64 8.38 -6.89 4.08
C ASP A 64 8.58 -7.75 2.82
N TRP A 65 7.88 -7.40 1.73
CA TRP A 65 8.03 -8.05 0.43
C TRP A 65 9.46 -7.96 -0.11
N ASN A 66 10.07 -6.77 -0.10
CA ASN A 66 11.44 -6.60 -0.61
C ASN A 66 12.51 -7.31 0.23
N LYS A 67 12.22 -7.64 1.50
CA LYS A 67 13.13 -8.45 2.34
C LYS A 67 13.04 -9.94 2.02
N ARG A 68 12.00 -10.38 1.31
CA ARG A 68 11.70 -11.79 1.06
C ARG A 68 11.68 -12.08 -0.44
N ASN A 69 12.62 -12.90 -0.90
CA ASN A 69 12.68 -13.31 -2.31
C ASN A 69 11.79 -14.53 -2.63
N ASP A 70 11.02 -15.04 -1.66
CA ASP A 70 10.24 -16.27 -1.77
C ASP A 70 8.73 -16.06 -2.01
N GLY A 71 8.29 -14.81 -2.15
CA GLY A 71 6.88 -14.48 -2.37
C GLY A 71 5.97 -14.67 -1.15
N THR A 72 6.54 -14.78 0.06
CA THR A 72 5.79 -14.92 1.31
C THR A 72 5.80 -13.63 2.15
N PHE A 73 4.89 -13.52 3.12
CA PHE A 73 4.85 -12.41 4.07
C PHE A 73 5.19 -12.84 5.50
N THR A 74 5.74 -11.92 6.27
CA THR A 74 5.85 -12.09 7.72
C THR A 74 4.44 -12.05 8.33
N LYS A 75 4.14 -13.03 9.21
CA LYS A 75 2.81 -13.20 9.82
C LYS A 75 2.30 -11.98 10.60
N VAL A 76 3.17 -11.03 10.99
CA VAL A 76 2.81 -9.92 11.91
C VAL A 76 3.34 -8.56 11.47
N ALA A 77 3.94 -8.42 10.28
CA ALA A 77 4.71 -7.21 9.98
C ALA A 77 3.84 -5.94 9.85
N CYS A 78 2.63 -6.02 9.30
CA CYS A 78 1.87 -4.84 8.87
C CYS A 78 0.41 -4.85 9.35
N ARG A 79 -0.03 -3.71 9.89
CA ARG A 79 -1.40 -3.47 10.37
C ARG A 79 -2.07 -2.35 9.56
N ASN A 80 -3.41 -2.40 9.50
CA ASN A 80 -4.24 -1.35 8.89
C ASN A 80 -4.39 -0.12 9.79
#